data_AF-A0A7W0YJ23-F1
#
_entry.id   AF-A0A7W0YJ23-F1
#
_cell.length_a   1.000
_cell.length_b   1.000
_cell.length_c   1.000
_cell.angle_alpha   90.00
_cell.angle_beta   90.00
_cell.angle_gamma   90.00
#
_symmetry.space_group_name_H-M   'P 1'
#
loop_
_entity.id
_entity.type
_entity.pdbx_description
1 polymer ?
#
loop_
_entity_poly.entity_id
_entity_poly.type
_entity_poly.pdbx_seq_one_letter_code
_entity_poly.pdbx_strand_id
1 'polypeptide(L)'
;MRILIAPDKFRGTLTAAQAAQAIATGWRRTDPGAEVETVPLADGGEGTLDALLVALDGERCSATVTGPLGDPVGAEYGLVASGPGPMGVVEMSRASGLALVSAPRRNPRRATSRGTGELILHACRRGASRVLVCIG
;
A
#
# COMPACT_ATOMS: atom_id res chain seq x y z
N MET A 1 -0.98 -30.83 -7.16
CA MET A 1 -2.10 -29.87 -7.12
C MET A 1 -1.52 -28.47 -7.10
N ARG A 2 -2.15 -27.48 -7.75
CA ARG A 2 -1.66 -26.09 -7.73
C ARG A 2 -2.63 -25.21 -6.97
N ILE A 3 -2.12 -24.45 -6.00
CA ILE A 3 -2.90 -23.68 -5.02
C ILE A 3 -2.47 -22.22 -5.08
N LEU A 4 -3.44 -21.34 -5.34
CA LEU A 4 -3.27 -19.90 -5.25
C LEU A 4 -3.85 -19.40 -3.93
N ILE A 5 -3.02 -18.78 -3.10
CA ILE A 5 -3.39 -18.20 -1.82
C ILE A 5 -3.40 -16.68 -1.99
N ALA A 6 -4.59 -16.10 -2.12
CA ALA A 6 -4.78 -14.67 -2.37
C ALA A 6 -5.66 -13.97 -1.31
N PRO A 7 -5.22 -13.90 -0.04
CA PRO A 7 -5.99 -13.27 1.02
C PRO A 7 -5.80 -11.74 1.04
N ASP A 8 -6.75 -11.06 1.66
CA ASP A 8 -6.60 -9.69 2.16
C ASP A 8 -6.08 -9.69 3.62
N LYS A 9 -5.71 -8.52 4.12
CA LYS A 9 -5.27 -8.31 5.51
C LYS A 9 -6.37 -8.61 6.52
N PHE A 10 -5.95 -9.00 7.72
CA PHE A 10 -6.83 -9.06 8.89
C PHE A 10 -6.60 -7.77 9.66
N ARG A 11 -7.49 -6.77 9.45
CA ARG A 11 -7.32 -5.41 9.98
C ARG A 11 -6.97 -5.40 11.47
N GLY A 12 -5.83 -4.82 11.82
CA GLY A 12 -5.33 -4.74 13.19
C GLY A 12 -4.61 -5.99 13.72
N THR A 13 -4.48 -7.04 12.90
CA THR A 13 -3.92 -8.33 13.31
C THR A 13 -2.81 -8.82 12.39
N LEU A 14 -3.09 -9.05 11.10
CA LEU A 14 -2.12 -9.57 10.12
C LEU A 14 -2.15 -8.73 8.84
N THR A 15 -0.99 -8.48 8.25
CA THR A 15 -0.90 -8.02 6.87
C THR A 15 -1.36 -9.12 5.91
N ALA A 16 -1.75 -8.77 4.68
CA ALA A 16 -2.11 -9.75 3.66
C ALA A 16 -0.96 -10.75 3.40
N ALA A 17 0.30 -10.27 3.41
CA ALA A 17 1.48 -11.12 3.26
C ALA A 17 1.65 -12.12 4.43
N GLN A 18 1.44 -11.66 5.67
CA GLN A 18 1.49 -12.54 6.84
C GLN A 18 0.36 -13.60 6.80
N ALA A 19 -0.85 -13.20 6.42
CA ALA A 19 -1.97 -14.13 6.26
C ALA A 19 -1.68 -15.18 5.17
N ALA A 20 -1.18 -14.74 4.01
CA ALA A 20 -0.83 -15.64 2.91
C ALA A 20 0.25 -16.65 3.33
N GLN A 21 1.29 -16.20 4.02
CA GLN A 21 2.36 -17.07 4.49
C GLN A 21 1.89 -18.07 5.56
N ALA A 22 0.99 -17.65 6.46
CA ALA A 22 0.42 -18.54 7.47
C ALA A 22 -0.42 -19.66 6.83
N ILE A 23 -1.27 -19.33 5.86
CA ILE A 23 -2.08 -20.31 5.11
C ILE A 23 -1.16 -21.25 4.32
N ALA A 24 -0.14 -20.71 3.63
CA ALA A 24 0.81 -21.51 2.85
C ALA A 24 1.59 -22.49 3.73
N THR A 25 1.99 -22.04 4.93
CA THR A 25 2.67 -22.89 5.92
C THR A 25 1.76 -24.01 6.41
N GLY A 26 0.48 -23.72 6.67
CA GLY A 26 -0.51 -24.72 7.04
C GLY A 26 -0.71 -25.76 5.93
N TRP A 27 -0.88 -25.31 4.69
CA TRP A 27 -1.13 -26.18 3.54
C TRP A 27 0.02 -27.16 3.29
N ARG A 28 1.27 -26.67 3.29
CA ARG A 28 2.46 -27.49 3.04
C ARG A 28 2.69 -28.59 4.08
N ARG A 29 2.09 -28.49 5.28
CA ARG A 29 2.14 -29.57 6.29
C ARG A 29 1.27 -30.77 5.89
N THR A 30 0.21 -30.55 5.13
CA THR A 30 -0.76 -31.58 4.73
C THR A 30 -0.42 -32.17 3.36
N ASP A 31 0.01 -31.33 2.41
CA ASP A 31 0.47 -31.77 1.09
C ASP A 31 1.78 -31.07 0.70
N PRO A 32 2.94 -31.68 1.02
CA PRO A 32 4.26 -31.14 0.64
C PRO A 32 4.50 -31.09 -0.86
N GLY A 33 3.74 -31.84 -1.67
CA GLY A 33 3.86 -31.90 -3.12
C GLY A 33 3.02 -30.85 -3.86
N ALA A 34 2.24 -30.04 -3.15
CA ALA A 34 1.46 -28.98 -3.74
C ALA A 34 2.36 -27.82 -4.24
N GLU A 35 2.09 -27.34 -5.45
CA GLU A 35 2.63 -26.08 -5.94
C GLU A 35 1.82 -24.94 -5.32
N VAL A 36 2.41 -24.23 -4.35
CA VAL A 36 1.74 -23.18 -3.58
C VAL A 36 2.29 -21.80 -3.95
N GLU A 37 1.42 -20.94 -4.48
CA GLU A 37 1.72 -19.57 -4.88
C GLU A 37 0.93 -18.59 -3.99
N THR A 38 1.60 -17.58 -3.44
CA THR A 38 0.97 -16.57 -2.58
C THR A 38 0.88 -15.23 -3.31
N VAL A 39 -0.32 -14.65 -3.36
CA VAL A 39 -0.58 -13.35 -3.99
C VAL A 39 -1.37 -12.48 -3.01
N PRO A 40 -0.70 -11.79 -2.07
CA PRO A 40 -1.35 -10.89 -1.12
C PRO A 40 -2.18 -9.83 -1.86
N LEU A 41 -3.44 -9.68 -1.50
CA LEU A 41 -4.34 -8.71 -2.09
C LEU A 41 -4.54 -7.50 -1.18
N ALA A 42 -5.11 -6.45 -1.75
CA ALA A 42 -5.59 -5.27 -1.04
C ALA A 42 -6.80 -4.67 -1.78
N ASP A 43 -7.65 -3.96 -1.05
CA ASP A 43 -8.92 -3.40 -1.51
C ASP A 43 -8.85 -1.91 -1.92
N GLY A 44 -7.65 -1.31 -1.91
CA GLY A 44 -7.46 0.13 -2.11
C GLY A 44 -7.33 0.93 -0.81
N GLY A 45 -7.33 0.27 0.36
CA GLY A 45 -6.96 0.87 1.63
C GLY A 45 -5.49 0.68 2.00
N GLU A 46 -5.19 0.77 3.30
CA GLU A 46 -3.84 0.54 3.86
C GLU A 46 -3.19 -0.79 3.40
N GLY A 47 -1.95 -0.74 2.94
CA GLY A 47 -1.20 -1.93 2.47
C GLY A 47 -1.40 -2.24 0.99
N THR A 48 -2.20 -1.45 0.27
CA THR A 48 -2.34 -1.56 -1.19
C THR A 48 -1.04 -1.20 -1.90
N LEU A 49 -0.32 -0.18 -1.41
CA LEU A 49 1.01 0.14 -1.95
C LEU A 49 1.94 -1.07 -1.89
N ASP A 50 1.99 -1.73 -0.74
CA ASP A 50 2.90 -2.86 -0.51
C ASP A 50 2.53 -4.05 -1.40
N ALA A 51 1.24 -4.38 -1.51
CA ALA A 51 0.75 -5.45 -2.37
C ALA A 51 1.08 -5.19 -3.86
N LEU A 52 0.85 -3.98 -4.35
CA LEU A 52 1.10 -3.62 -5.75
C LEU A 52 2.58 -3.57 -6.11
N LEU A 53 3.43 -3.04 -5.22
CA LEU A 53 4.87 -3.01 -5.48
C LEU A 53 5.46 -4.42 -5.58
N VAL A 54 5.02 -5.35 -4.73
CA VAL A 54 5.44 -6.75 -4.81
C VAL A 54 4.91 -7.41 -6.09
N ALA A 55 3.63 -7.21 -6.42
CA ALA A 55 3.00 -7.87 -7.56
C ALA A 55 3.51 -7.36 -8.92
N LEU A 56 3.94 -6.10 -9.00
CA LEU A 56 4.29 -5.43 -10.25
C LEU A 56 5.79 -5.08 -10.38
N ASP A 57 6.62 -5.61 -9.47
CA ASP A 57 8.07 -5.33 -9.38
C ASP A 57 8.37 -3.83 -9.37
N GLY A 58 7.66 -3.11 -8.50
CA GLY A 58 7.73 -1.65 -8.42
C GLY A 58 8.84 -1.14 -7.49
N GLU A 59 9.31 0.08 -7.77
CA GLU A 59 10.22 0.83 -6.91
C GLU A 59 9.45 1.54 -5.79
N ARG A 60 9.95 1.42 -4.56
CA ARG A 60 9.48 2.22 -3.42
C ARG A 60 10.25 3.54 -3.36
N CYS A 61 9.52 4.64 -3.24
CA CYS A 61 10.06 5.98 -3.07
C CYS A 61 9.56 6.61 -1.78
N SER A 62 10.38 7.49 -1.18
CA SER A 62 10.01 8.25 0.03
C SER A 62 10.04 9.76 -0.26
N ALA A 63 9.18 10.51 0.43
CA ALA A 63 9.14 11.97 0.40
C ALA A 63 8.66 12.52 1.74
N THR A 64 9.10 13.73 2.10
CA THR A 64 8.51 14.49 3.21
C THR A 64 7.40 15.37 2.66
N VAL A 65 6.18 15.21 3.20
CA VAL A 65 4.97 15.90 2.73
C VAL A 65 4.18 16.47 3.91
N THR A 66 3.18 17.29 3.62
CA THR A 66 2.29 17.88 4.61
C THR A 66 1.37 16.81 5.22
N GLY A 67 1.50 16.56 6.52
CA GLY A 67 0.66 15.62 7.25
C GLY A 67 -0.77 16.11 7.46
N PRO A 68 -1.65 15.28 8.05
CA PRO A 68 -3.08 15.58 8.15
C PRO A 68 -3.39 16.85 8.95
N LEU A 69 -2.53 17.26 9.88
CA LEU A 69 -2.70 18.44 10.72
C LEU A 69 -1.72 19.58 10.39
N GLY A 70 -1.05 19.51 9.25
CA GLY A 70 -0.09 20.52 8.76
C GLY A 70 1.38 20.23 9.11
N ASP A 71 1.64 19.40 10.12
CA ASP A 71 3.00 18.97 10.48
C ASP A 71 3.61 18.11 9.35
N PRO A 72 4.91 18.23 9.04
CA PRO A 72 5.54 17.39 8.02
C PRO A 72 5.59 15.92 8.45
N VAL A 73 5.34 15.01 7.51
CA VAL A 73 5.44 13.56 7.70
C VAL A 73 6.31 12.94 6.61
N GLY A 74 7.09 11.92 6.97
CA GLY A 74 7.71 11.03 6.00
C GLY A 74 6.66 10.07 5.45
N ALA A 75 6.46 10.08 4.14
CA ALA A 75 5.49 9.24 3.46
C ALA A 75 6.14 8.50 2.28
N GLU A 76 5.54 7.38 1.91
CA GLU A 76 6.01 6.51 0.83
C GLU A 76 4.99 6.47 -0.30
N TYR A 77 5.50 6.27 -1.52
CA TYR A 77 4.73 6.01 -2.72
C TYR A 77 5.50 5.03 -3.61
N GLY A 78 4.83 4.56 -4.66
CA GLY A 78 5.38 3.56 -5.57
C GLY A 78 5.55 4.08 -6.98
N LEU A 79 6.54 3.55 -7.69
CA LEU A 79 6.67 3.66 -9.15
C LEU A 79 6.69 2.27 -9.76
N VAL A 80 5.85 2.07 -10.76
CA VAL A 80 5.72 0.81 -11.47
C VAL A 80 5.93 1.07 -12.95
N ALA A 81 6.87 0.34 -13.57
CA ALA A 81 7.19 0.47 -14.99
C ALA A 81 6.41 -0.50 -15.91
N SER A 82 5.60 -1.39 -15.32
CA SER A 82 4.85 -2.41 -16.08
C SER A 82 3.56 -1.86 -16.69
N GLY A 83 3.20 -2.40 -17.86
CA GLY A 83 1.97 -2.05 -18.58
C GLY A 83 2.14 -0.91 -19.60
N PRO A 84 1.11 -0.06 -19.83
CA PRO A 84 1.08 0.91 -20.94
C PRO A 84 1.97 2.14 -20.73
N GLY A 85 2.71 2.22 -19.63
CA GLY A 85 3.62 3.31 -19.30
C GLY A 85 3.86 3.43 -17.79
N PRO A 86 4.82 4.28 -17.35
CA PRO A 86 5.14 4.45 -15.94
C PRO A 86 3.94 4.92 -15.12
N MET A 87 3.68 4.23 -14.01
CA MET A 87 2.55 4.46 -13.11
C MET A 87 3.05 4.79 -11.70
N GLY A 88 2.50 5.85 -11.12
CA GLY A 88 2.64 6.14 -9.69
C GLY A 88 1.57 5.41 -8.87
N VAL A 89 1.94 4.83 -7.74
CA VAL A 89 0.99 4.26 -6.77
C VAL A 89 1.05 5.09 -5.50
N VAL A 90 -0.05 5.75 -5.15
CA VAL A 90 -0.14 6.63 -3.99
C VAL A 90 -1.19 6.08 -3.03
N GLU A 91 -0.81 5.85 -1.79
CA GLU A 91 -1.72 5.47 -0.71
C GLU A 91 -1.93 6.67 0.22
N MET A 92 -3.13 7.24 0.19
CA MET A 92 -3.49 8.47 0.93
C MET A 92 -3.17 8.34 2.41
N SER A 93 -3.41 7.17 3.01
CA SER A 93 -3.19 6.92 4.42
C SER A 93 -1.74 7.21 4.88
N ARG A 94 -0.75 7.10 3.97
CA ARG A 94 0.66 7.36 4.25
C ARG A 94 0.99 8.84 4.46
N ALA A 95 0.20 9.75 3.89
CA ALA A 95 0.37 11.20 4.03
C ALA A 95 -0.75 11.88 4.81
N SER A 96 -1.97 11.34 4.75
CA SER A 96 -3.19 11.97 5.24
C SER A 96 -4.08 11.00 6.02
N GLY A 97 -3.53 9.87 6.47
CA GLY A 97 -4.27 8.83 7.16
C GLY A 97 -4.54 9.09 8.64
N LEU A 98 -5.57 8.41 9.15
CA LEU A 98 -6.01 8.51 10.55
C LEU A 98 -4.96 8.00 11.56
N ALA A 99 -4.10 7.05 11.14
CA ALA A 99 -3.03 6.49 11.96
C ALA A 99 -1.92 7.51 12.29
N LEU A 100 -1.79 8.58 11.47
CA LEU A 100 -0.82 9.67 11.68
C LEU A 100 -1.29 10.68 12.74
N VAL A 101 -2.53 10.55 13.23
CA VAL A 101 -3.13 11.49 14.19
C VAL A 101 -3.51 10.74 15.48
N SER A 102 -2.88 11.14 16.59
CA SER A 102 -3.24 10.64 17.91
C SER A 102 -4.70 10.96 18.24
N ALA A 103 -5.38 10.06 18.95
CA ALA A 103 -6.82 10.17 19.21
C ALA A 103 -7.27 11.56 19.75
N PRO A 104 -6.56 12.20 20.70
CA PRO A 104 -6.96 13.52 21.20
C PRO A 104 -6.84 14.67 20.19
N ARG A 105 -6.02 14.50 19.14
CA ARG A 105 -5.79 15.53 18.10
C ARG A 105 -6.74 15.41 16.91
N ARG A 106 -7.55 14.35 16.85
CA ARG A 106 -8.44 14.07 15.70
C ARG A 106 -9.52 15.15 15.61
N ASN A 107 -9.41 16.00 14.59
CA ASN A 107 -10.41 17.02 14.29
C ASN A 107 -10.54 17.16 12.75
N PRO A 108 -11.63 16.66 12.15
CA PRO A 108 -11.79 16.69 10.69
C PRO A 108 -11.89 18.11 10.13
N ARG A 109 -12.30 19.11 10.92
CA ARG A 109 -12.36 20.52 10.47
C ARG A 109 -10.97 21.16 10.32
N ARG A 110 -9.95 20.55 10.91
CA ARG A 110 -8.54 20.98 10.80
C ARG A 110 -7.73 20.09 9.87
N ALA A 111 -8.31 18.97 9.42
CA ALA A 111 -7.59 17.99 8.63
C ALA A 111 -7.36 18.48 7.19
N THR A 112 -6.22 18.14 6.60
CA THR A 112 -5.89 18.43 5.20
C THR A 112 -5.38 17.19 4.47
N SER A 113 -5.65 17.11 3.17
CA SER A 113 -5.14 16.09 2.25
C SER A 113 -4.01 16.60 1.35
N ARG A 114 -3.44 17.78 1.67
CA ARG A 114 -2.37 18.40 0.87
C ARG A 114 -1.21 17.45 0.61
N GLY A 115 -0.78 16.68 1.62
CA GLY A 115 0.31 15.72 1.47
C GLY A 115 0.05 14.63 0.43
N THR A 116 -1.20 14.19 0.25
CA THR A 116 -1.57 13.27 -0.83
C THR A 116 -1.33 13.89 -2.20
N GLY A 117 -1.71 15.17 -2.38
CA GLY A 117 -1.42 15.92 -3.61
C GLY A 117 0.09 16.08 -3.86
N GLU A 118 0.86 16.30 -2.80
CA GLU A 118 2.33 16.37 -2.88
C GLU A 118 2.94 15.03 -3.31
N LEU A 119 2.45 13.89 -2.81
CA LEU A 119 2.87 12.56 -3.27
C LEU A 119 2.54 12.32 -4.76
N ILE A 120 1.35 12.72 -5.21
CA ILE A 120 0.98 12.66 -6.63
C ILE A 120 1.96 13.47 -7.47
N LEU A 121 2.30 14.70 -7.04
CA LEU A 121 3.28 15.54 -7.72
C LEU A 121 4.68 14.91 -7.75
N HIS A 122 5.10 14.26 -6.66
CA HIS A 122 6.37 13.54 -6.63
C HIS A 122 6.41 12.39 -7.64
N ALA A 123 5.34 11.59 -7.74
CA ALA A 123 5.24 10.54 -8.75
C ALA A 123 5.30 11.10 -10.18
N CYS A 124 4.53 12.15 -10.47
CA CYS A 124 4.55 12.80 -11.78
C CYS A 124 5.93 13.37 -12.14
N ARG A 125 6.64 13.98 -11.18
CA ARG A 125 8.01 14.49 -11.38
C ARG A 125 9.03 13.40 -11.68
N ARG A 126 8.75 12.15 -11.30
CA ARG A 126 9.54 10.97 -11.65
C ARG A 126 9.08 10.29 -12.94
N GLY A 127 8.23 10.94 -13.73
CA GLY A 127 7.82 10.47 -15.05
C GLY A 127 6.57 9.57 -15.05
N ALA A 128 5.86 9.44 -13.92
CA ALA A 128 4.57 8.76 -13.92
C ALA A 128 3.57 9.48 -14.84
N SER A 129 3.13 8.78 -15.87
CA SER A 129 2.10 9.24 -16.82
C SER A 129 0.67 8.97 -16.33
N ARG A 130 0.53 8.06 -15.36
CA ARG A 130 -0.72 7.67 -14.70
C ARG A 130 -0.46 7.53 -13.22
N VAL A 131 -1.46 7.82 -12.39
CA VAL A 131 -1.34 7.63 -10.94
C VAL A 131 -2.58 6.88 -10.43
N LEU A 132 -2.35 5.76 -9.76
CA LEU A 132 -3.36 5.06 -8.98
C LEU A 132 -3.35 5.63 -7.56
N VAL A 133 -4.49 6.18 -7.14
CA VAL A 133 -4.63 6.78 -5.80
C VAL A 133 -5.58 5.92 -4.97
N CYS A 134 -5.04 5.35 -3.90
CA CYS A 134 -5.73 4.52 -2.91
C CYS A 134 -6.17 5.43 -1.75
N ILE A 135 -7.48 5.60 -1.54
CA ILE A 135 -8.05 6.66 -0.68
C ILE A 135 -8.60 6.16 0.67
N GLY A 136 -8.34 4.90 1.03
CA GLY A 136 -8.79 4.30 2.29
C GLY A 136 -7.93 4.61 3.51
#